data_AF-A0AAP5BMX1-F1
#
_entry.id   AF-A0AAP5BMX1-F1
#
_cell.length_a   1.000
_cell.length_b   1.000
_cell.length_c   1.000
_cell.angle_alpha   90.00
_cell.angle_beta   90.00
_cell.angle_gamma   90.00
#
_symmetry.space_group_name_H-M   'P 1'
#
loop_
_entity.id
_entity.type
_entity.pdbx_description
1 polymer ?
#
loop_
_entity_poly.entity_id
_entity_poly.type
_entity_poly.pdbx_seq_one_letter_code
_entity_poly.pdbx_strand_id
1 'polypeptide(L)' 'MAKLTQVAVKMLEAAGCNEISDDLIVIGTTDVRVLLSHRAVADLNEQAREWAEAQHD' A
#
# COMPACT_ATOMS: atom_id res chain seq x y z
N MET A 1 6.69 -6.35 13.75
CA MET A 1 6.33 -5.29 12.78
C MET A 1 5.31 -5.89 11.82
N ALA A 2 4.22 -5.16 11.52
CA ALA A 2 3.31 -5.60 10.44
C ALA A 2 4.02 -5.38 9.11
N LYS A 3 3.68 -6.21 8.13
CA LYS A 3 4.23 -6.14 6.78
C LYS A 3 3.14 -5.87 5.78
N LEU A 4 3.48 -5.14 4.72
CA LEU A 4 2.59 -5.04 3.57
C LEU A 4 2.54 -6.39 2.86
N THR A 5 1.34 -6.81 2.50
CA THR A 5 1.15 -7.98 1.64
C THR A 5 1.55 -7.64 0.21
N GLN A 6 1.86 -8.65 -0.59
CA GLN A 6 2.17 -8.44 -2.01
C GLN A 6 0.99 -7.81 -2.76
N VAL A 7 -0.25 -8.08 -2.34
CA VAL A 7 -1.45 -7.46 -2.92
C VAL A 7 -1.48 -5.96 -2.60
N ALA A 8 -1.17 -5.58 -1.36
CA ALA A 8 -1.07 -4.18 -0.97
C ALA A 8 0.03 -3.43 -1.72
N VAL A 9 1.18 -4.07 -1.93
CA VAL A 9 2.25 -3.49 -2.77
C VAL A 9 1.74 -3.21 -4.18
N LYS A 10 1.09 -4.18 -4.84
CA LYS A 10 0.54 -4.01 -6.19
C LYS A 10 -0.53 -2.91 -6.25
N MET A 11 -1.40 -2.84 -5.25
CA MET A 11 -2.42 -1.80 -5.15
C MET A 11 -1.76 -0.41 -5.04
N LEU A 12 -0.72 -0.27 -4.22
CA LEU A 12 0.01 0.98 -4.02
C LEU A 12 0.80 1.39 -5.27
N GLU A 13 1.41 0.43 -5.98
CA GLU A 13 2.04 0.66 -7.29
C GLU A 13 1.02 1.18 -8.31
N ALA A 14 -0.17 0.56 -8.37
CA ALA A 14 -1.26 1.00 -9.25
C ALA A 14 -1.79 2.40 -8.87
N ALA A 15 -1.69 2.79 -7.61
CA ALA A 15 -2.02 4.12 -7.12
C ALA A 15 -0.91 5.18 -7.37
N GLY A 16 0.22 4.80 -7.97
CA GLY A 16 1.33 5.71 -8.29
C GLY A 16 2.33 5.92 -7.16
N CYS A 17 2.46 4.96 -6.24
CA CYS A 17 3.57 4.95 -5.28
C CYS A 17 4.82 4.38 -5.95
N ASN A 18 5.94 5.11 -5.85
CA ASN A 18 7.18 4.78 -6.56
C ASN A 18 8.18 4.00 -5.69
N GLU A 19 8.16 4.25 -4.39
CA GLU A 19 8.95 3.50 -3.41
C GLU A 19 8.00 2.99 -2.33
N ILE A 20 8.07 1.69 -2.04
CA ILE A 20 7.19 1.02 -1.09
C ILE A 20 8.05 0.14 -0.17
N SER A 21 7.87 0.34 1.14
CA SER A 21 8.47 -0.45 2.22
C SER A 21 7.38 -0.76 3.25
N ASP A 22 7.66 -1.69 4.17
CA ASP A 22 6.72 -2.06 5.24
C ASP A 22 6.33 -0.87 6.15
N ASP A 23 7.17 0.17 6.21
CA ASP A 23 7.06 1.31 7.11
C ASP A 23 6.93 2.66 6.40
N LEU A 24 7.00 2.70 5.07
CA LEU A 24 6.83 3.95 4.30
C LEU A 24 6.37 3.70 2.86
N ILE A 25 5.78 4.75 2.29
CA ILE A 25 5.57 4.88 0.85
C ILE A 25 6.03 6.25 0.36
N VAL A 26 6.40 6.34 -0.91
CA VAL A 26 6.70 7.61 -1.61
C VAL A 26 5.71 7.79 -2.74
N ILE A 27 5.02 8.94 -2.74
CA ILE A 27 4.10 9.32 -3.81
C ILE A 27 4.90 10.03 -4.89
N GLY A 28 4.97 9.40 -6.07
CA GLY A 28 5.96 9.70 -7.09
C GLY A 28 5.93 11.09 -7.72
N THR A 29 4.80 11.78 -7.63
CA THR A 29 4.59 13.08 -8.27
C THR A 29 4.88 14.26 -7.35
N THR A 30 5.06 14.02 -6.05
CA THR A 30 5.11 15.07 -5.03
C THR A 30 6.33 15.02 -4.13
N ASP A 31 7.24 14.06 -4.32
CA ASP A 31 8.38 13.80 -3.42
C ASP A 31 7.96 13.68 -1.95
N VAL A 32 6.71 13.28 -1.70
CA VAL A 32 6.14 13.12 -0.36
C VAL A 32 6.41 11.71 0.12
N ARG A 33 7.10 11.62 1.27
CA ARG A 33 7.29 10.38 2.02
C ARG A 33 6.28 10.29 3.15
N VAL A 34 5.51 9.21 3.16
CA VAL A 34 4.52 8.92 4.22
C VAL A 34 5.02 7.76 5.05
N LEU A 35 5.15 7.95 6.37
CA LEU A 35 5.48 6.88 7.30
C LEU A 35 4.21 6.14 7.72
N LEU A 36 4.27 4.82 7.70
CA LEU A 36 3.16 3.94 8.01
C LEU A 36 3.24 3.49 9.46
N SER A 37 2.19 3.81 10.22
CA SER A 37 1.97 3.16 11.50
C SER A 37 1.57 1.70 11.30
N HIS A 38 1.74 0.89 12.35
CA HIS A 38 1.27 -0.50 12.35
C HIS A 38 -0.22 -0.62 11.97
N ARG A 39 -1.05 0.31 12.44
CA ARG A 39 -2.49 0.36 12.10
C ARG A 39 -2.70 0.66 10.62
N ALA A 40 -1.92 1.58 10.04
CA ALA A 40 -2.02 1.90 8.63
C ALA A 40 -1.64 0.70 7.74
N VAL A 41 -0.63 -0.07 8.12
CA VAL A 41 -0.25 -1.30 7.38
C VAL A 41 -1.37 -2.34 7.41
N ALA A 42 -2.02 -2.54 8.56
CA ALA A 42 -3.14 -3.47 8.67
C ALA A 42 -4.32 -3.05 7.79
N ASP A 43 -4.68 -1.76 7.84
CA ASP A 43 -5.76 -1.17 7.05
C ASP A 43 -5.49 -1.25 5.54
N LEU A 44 -4.27 -0.94 5.11
CA LEU A 44 -3.85 -1.07 3.70
C LEU A 44 -3.94 -2.51 3.19
N ASN A 45 -3.61 -3.49 4.04
CA ASN A 45 -3.74 -4.90 3.67
C ASN A 45 -5.20 -5.34 3.51
N GLU A 46 -6.09 -4.83 4.35
CA GLU A 46 -7.53 -5.10 4.24
C GLU A 46 -8.09 -4.48 2.95
N GLN A 47 -7.81 -3.21 2.70
CA GLN A 47 -8.21 -2.52 1.46
C GLN A 47 -7.67 -3.21 0.22
N ALA A 48 -6.42 -3.68 0.26
CA ALA A 48 -5.81 -4.39 -0.86
C ALA A 48 -6.50 -5.72 -1.19
N ARG A 49 -6.98 -6.43 -0.16
CA ARG A 49 -7.77 -7.65 -0.34
C ARG A 49 -9.09 -7.33 -1.04
N GLU A 50 -9.82 -6.30 -0.58
CA GLU A 50 -11.07 -5.86 -1.20
C GLU A 50 -10.86 -5.38 -2.65
N TRP A 51 -9.79 -4.64 -2.90
CA TRP A 51 -9.39 -4.19 -4.24
C TRP A 51 -9.10 -5.35 -5.19
N ALA A 52 -8.49 -6.44 -4.71
CA ALA A 52 -8.25 -7.63 -5.51
C ALA A 52 -9.55 -8.40 -5.79
N GLU A 53 -10.43 -8.55 -4.79
CA GLU A 53 -11.74 -9.19 -4.96
C GLU A 53 -12.58 -8.45 -6.02
N ALA A 54 -12.60 -7.11 -5.97
CA ALA A 54 -13.35 -6.27 -6.92
C ALA A 54 -12.84 -6.31 -8.38
N GLN A 55 -11.64 -6.82 -8.65
CA GLN A 55 -11.10 -6.98 -10.01
C GLN A 55 -11.48 -8.32 -10.67
N HIS A 56 -12.00 -9.26 -9.89
CA HIS A 56 -12.40 -10.58 -10.36
C HIS A 56 -13.88 -10.69 -10.72
N ASP A 57 -14.66 -9.63 -10.48
CA ASP A 57 -16.05 -9.43 -10.92
C ASP A 57 -16.11 -8.60 -12.22
#